data_AF-A0AAD3CEH4-F1
#
_entry.id   AF-A0AAD3CEH4-F1
#
_cell.length_a   1.000
_cell.length_b   1.000
_cell.length_c   1.000
_cell.angle_alpha   90.00
_cell.angle_beta   90.00
_cell.angle_gamma   90.00
#
_symmetry.space_group_name_H-M   'P 1'
#
loop_
_entity.id
_entity.type
_entity.pdbx_description
1 polymer ?
#
loop_
_entity_poly.entity_id
_entity_poly.type
_entity_poly.pdbx_seq_one_letter_code
_entity_poly.pdbx_strand_id
1 'polypeptide(L)'
;MESESEGILAVYTTKEHTLSLHRGLIKQKRRAVGLVDGGVTNDAPGREDHFPIDKILNSVEVEIEKANASMKEDERNIKKAIAGIQGNENEEPPETHENYDKLNRAVRGAFASSIPCIVGAFKNGTEIWDRVLSAIYNGMTKSMTLDFARTKLSDLNGEACADLFRHLPKGLEELNIGHCPFQRIAMDALIDWLENPDTNLKKLHIRSTCIGGSSDGMECGIRLAKILARDDCQLEGMALSRTDLIGSRNVNVWINSLHQNQSLQDYFNLEVMNSLVQQVEETDINALMDPPKNRWGVGSVGKINWNGSTFPDATLSEAEMEQLQTVSTVFHPK
;
A
#
# COMPACT_ATOMS: atom_id res chain seq x y z
N MET A 1 -6.80 32.46 11.90
CA MET A 1 -6.70 31.35 10.93
C MET A 1 -6.85 30.09 11.75
N GLU A 2 -8.09 29.67 11.94
CA GLU A 2 -8.40 28.38 12.55
C GLU A 2 -8.00 27.32 11.53
N SER A 3 -7.15 26.38 11.94
CA SER A 3 -6.79 25.24 11.11
C SER A 3 -8.02 24.37 10.94
N GLU A 4 -8.44 24.16 9.69
CA GLU A 4 -9.41 23.12 9.32
C GLU A 4 -8.86 21.76 9.76
N SER A 5 -9.19 21.33 10.98
CA SER A 5 -8.94 19.96 11.40
C SER A 5 -9.99 19.09 10.72
N GLU A 6 -9.58 18.34 9.70
CA GLU A 6 -10.39 17.29 9.08
C GLU A 6 -10.96 16.39 10.18
N GLY A 7 -12.26 16.11 10.11
CA GLY A 7 -12.95 15.31 11.13
C GLY A 7 -12.43 13.88 11.13
N ILE A 8 -11.71 13.49 12.18
CA ILE A 8 -11.19 12.14 12.35
C ILE A 8 -12.29 11.26 12.96
N LEU A 9 -12.73 10.22 12.24
CA LEU A 9 -13.58 9.16 12.81
C LEU A 9 -12.72 8.21 13.65
N ALA A 10 -12.60 8.47 14.95
CA ALA A 10 -11.91 7.57 15.86
C ALA A 10 -12.84 6.44 16.35
N VAL A 11 -12.55 5.19 15.96
CA VAL A 11 -13.28 4.01 16.44
C VAL A 11 -12.52 3.31 17.56
N TYR A 12 -13.14 3.19 18.74
CA TYR A 12 -12.49 2.73 19.96
C TYR A 12 -12.80 1.27 20.34
N THR A 13 -11.81 0.53 20.87
CA THR A 13 -12.02 -0.69 21.69
C THR A 13 -11.39 -0.57 23.08
N THR A 14 -11.98 -1.28 24.07
CA THR A 14 -11.72 -1.18 25.52
C THR A 14 -10.51 -1.97 26.02
N LYS A 15 -9.71 -2.59 25.13
CA LYS A 15 -8.58 -3.44 25.52
C LYS A 15 -7.32 -2.60 25.83
N GLU A 16 -6.68 -2.85 26.97
CA GLU A 16 -5.40 -2.23 27.33
C GLU A 16 -4.28 -2.66 26.37
N HIS A 17 -3.46 -1.70 25.92
CA HIS A 17 -2.31 -1.94 25.06
C HIS A 17 -1.12 -1.03 25.44
N THR A 18 0.05 -1.27 24.83
CA THR A 18 1.27 -0.49 25.08
C THR A 18 1.66 0.31 23.84
N LEU A 19 1.53 1.63 23.89
CA LEU A 19 2.08 2.55 22.90
C LEU A 19 3.61 2.59 23.02
N SER A 20 4.30 2.41 21.89
CA SER A 20 5.77 2.47 21.82
C SER A 20 6.20 3.75 21.11
N LEU A 21 6.67 4.75 21.86
CA LEU A 21 7.19 6.01 21.32
C LEU A 21 8.71 5.91 21.10
N HIS A 22 9.25 6.75 20.22
CA HIS A 22 10.68 6.86 19.93
C HIS A 22 11.35 5.52 19.59
N ARG A 23 10.88 4.85 18.52
CA ARG A 23 11.40 3.54 18.07
C ARG A 23 11.44 2.48 19.19
N GLY A 24 10.44 2.47 20.09
CA GLY A 24 10.32 1.46 21.15
C GLY A 24 11.06 1.75 22.45
N LEU A 25 11.71 2.91 22.57
CA LEU A 25 12.43 3.31 23.79
C LEU A 25 11.48 3.71 24.92
N ILE A 26 10.29 4.20 24.60
CA ILE A 26 9.30 4.65 25.58
C ILE A 26 8.04 3.80 25.43
N LYS A 27 7.60 3.15 26.50
CA LYS A 27 6.40 2.30 26.54
C LYS A 27 5.34 2.93 27.45
N GLN A 28 4.19 3.28 26.89
CA GLN A 28 3.06 3.84 27.64
C GLN A 28 1.85 2.92 27.57
N LYS A 29 1.29 2.50 28.72
CA LYS A 29 0.02 1.77 28.76
C LYS A 29 -1.13 2.71 28.40
N ARG A 30 -2.03 2.28 27.51
CA ARG A 30 -3.25 3.02 27.12
C ARG A 30 -4.47 2.10 27.18
N ARG A 31 -5.61 2.69 27.55
CA ARG A 31 -6.88 2.00 27.79
C ARG A 31 -7.83 1.95 26.59
N ALA A 32 -7.46 2.55 25.45
CA ALA A 32 -8.35 2.64 24.29
C ALA A 32 -7.58 2.45 22.98
N VAL A 33 -7.96 1.45 22.19
CA VAL A 33 -7.48 1.23 20.82
C VAL A 33 -8.32 2.10 19.90
N GLY A 34 -7.75 3.12 19.27
CA GLY A 34 -8.40 3.89 18.20
C GLY A 34 -7.90 3.45 16.83
N LEU A 35 -8.73 3.54 15.78
CA LEU A 35 -8.21 3.86 14.45
C LEU A 35 -7.62 5.28 14.56
N VAL A 36 -6.30 5.39 14.47
CA VAL A 36 -5.60 6.67 14.51
C VAL A 36 -5.70 7.37 13.16
N ASP A 37 -5.51 8.68 13.20
CA ASP A 37 -5.47 9.57 12.06
C ASP A 37 -4.62 8.98 10.91
N GLY A 38 -5.18 8.95 9.70
CA GLY A 38 -4.56 8.37 8.50
C GLY A 38 -4.34 6.85 8.48
N GLY A 39 -4.83 6.08 9.46
CA GLY A 39 -4.63 4.62 9.49
C GLY A 39 -3.16 4.20 9.62
N VAL A 40 -2.29 5.08 10.14
CA VAL A 40 -0.84 4.87 10.11
C VAL A 40 -0.42 3.77 11.10
N THR A 41 0.31 2.79 10.58
CA THR A 41 0.72 1.50 11.20
C THR A 41 1.80 1.61 12.29
N ASN A 42 2.01 2.78 12.91
CA ASN A 42 3.16 2.99 13.81
C ASN A 42 2.87 2.71 15.29
N ASP A 43 1.66 2.26 15.62
CA ASP A 43 1.36 1.66 16.92
C ASP A 43 1.82 0.20 16.95
N ALA A 44 2.13 -0.31 18.15
CA ALA A 44 2.73 -1.63 18.35
C ALA A 44 2.06 -2.75 17.51
N PRO A 45 2.83 -3.67 16.90
CA PRO A 45 2.28 -4.77 16.12
C PRO A 45 1.29 -5.59 16.96
N GLY A 46 0.12 -5.89 16.39
CA GLY A 46 -0.94 -6.69 17.03
C GLY A 46 -2.06 -5.92 17.75
N ARG A 47 -2.10 -4.58 17.66
CA ARG A 47 -3.22 -3.77 18.18
C ARG A 47 -4.55 -4.15 17.52
N GLU A 48 -4.56 -4.19 16.19
CA GLU A 48 -5.75 -4.45 15.38
C GLU A 48 -6.20 -5.91 15.41
N ASP A 49 -5.33 -6.84 15.80
CA ASP A 49 -5.66 -8.27 15.98
C ASP A 49 -6.76 -8.52 17.01
N HIS A 50 -7.02 -7.53 17.88
CA HIS A 50 -8.00 -7.61 18.95
C HIS A 50 -9.28 -6.85 18.64
N PHE A 51 -9.33 -6.13 17.53
CA PHE A 51 -10.54 -5.47 17.12
C PHE A 51 -11.52 -6.52 16.59
N PRO A 52 -12.81 -6.51 16.98
CA PRO A 52 -13.77 -7.50 16.50
C PRO A 52 -13.87 -7.45 14.98
N ILE A 53 -13.42 -8.51 14.29
CA ILE A 53 -13.30 -8.48 12.83
C ILE A 53 -14.64 -8.26 12.14
N ASP A 54 -15.71 -8.84 12.67
CA ASP A 54 -17.07 -8.66 12.16
C ASP A 54 -17.50 -7.18 12.18
N LYS A 55 -17.02 -6.39 13.14
CA LYS A 55 -17.29 -4.94 13.19
C LYS A 55 -16.55 -4.19 12.09
N ILE A 56 -15.34 -4.61 11.76
CA ILE A 56 -14.58 -4.04 10.63
C ILE A 56 -15.24 -4.45 9.31
N LEU A 57 -15.63 -5.72 9.16
CA LEU A 57 -16.25 -6.19 7.92
C LEU A 57 -17.61 -5.53 7.68
N ASN A 58 -18.39 -5.29 8.73
CA ASN A 58 -19.67 -4.56 8.60
C ASN A 58 -19.48 -3.07 8.27
N SER A 59 -18.29 -2.49 8.50
CA SER A 59 -18.04 -1.08 8.23
C SER A 59 -18.05 -0.73 6.74
N VAL A 60 -17.79 -1.72 5.86
CA VAL A 60 -17.80 -1.53 4.40
C VAL A 60 -19.21 -1.38 3.81
N GLU A 61 -20.25 -1.55 4.63
CA GLU A 61 -21.66 -1.36 4.26
C GLU A 61 -22.33 -0.19 4.99
N VAL A 62 -21.58 0.59 5.78
CA VAL A 62 -22.18 1.69 6.56
C VAL A 62 -22.88 2.69 5.65
N GLU A 63 -24.11 3.05 6.03
CA GLU A 63 -24.94 4.07 5.40
C GLU A 63 -25.27 5.13 6.44
N ILE A 64 -24.65 6.30 6.32
CA ILE A 64 -24.68 7.35 7.34
C ILE A 64 -26.06 7.97 7.46
N GLU A 65 -26.80 8.03 6.36
CA GLU A 65 -28.20 8.46 6.34
C GLU A 65 -29.11 7.52 7.15
N LYS A 66 -28.73 6.23 7.30
CA LYS A 66 -29.46 5.25 8.12
C LYS A 66 -28.88 5.09 9.53
N ALA A 67 -27.80 5.81 9.86
CA ALA A 67 -27.21 5.77 11.19
C ALA A 67 -28.13 6.43 12.22
N ASN A 68 -28.13 5.87 13.43
CA ASN A 68 -28.84 6.42 14.59
C ASN A 68 -27.84 7.02 15.56
N ALA A 69 -28.14 8.21 16.09
CA ALA A 69 -27.43 8.75 17.24
C ALA A 69 -28.19 8.43 18.54
N SER A 70 -27.51 8.51 19.68
CA SER A 70 -28.15 8.33 21.00
C SER A 70 -29.21 9.40 21.28
N MET A 71 -29.04 10.59 20.70
CA MET A 71 -29.97 11.72 20.80
C MET A 71 -30.51 12.05 19.40
N LYS A 72 -31.84 12.14 19.25
CA LYS A 72 -32.47 12.44 17.96
C LYS A 72 -32.13 13.84 17.43
N GLU A 73 -31.88 14.78 18.33
CA GLU A 73 -31.41 16.12 17.99
C GLU A 73 -30.01 16.08 17.36
N ASP A 74 -29.08 15.35 17.97
CA ASP A 74 -27.73 15.15 17.42
C ASP A 74 -27.80 14.45 16.06
N GLU A 75 -28.63 13.42 15.92
CA GLU A 75 -28.81 12.71 14.64
C GLU A 75 -29.20 13.68 13.51
N ARG A 76 -30.21 14.52 13.77
CA ARG A 76 -30.70 15.54 12.83
C ARG A 76 -29.60 16.54 12.49
N ASN A 77 -28.92 17.07 13.51
CA ASN A 77 -27.89 18.10 13.34
C ASN A 77 -26.67 17.57 12.58
N ILE A 78 -26.21 16.34 12.86
CA ILE A 78 -25.12 15.68 12.15
C ILE A 78 -25.48 15.48 10.67
N LYS A 79 -26.68 14.94 10.38
CA LYS A 79 -27.12 14.70 9.01
C LYS A 79 -27.25 16.00 8.21
N LYS A 80 -27.72 17.08 8.82
CA LYS A 80 -27.78 18.41 8.18
C LYS A 80 -26.40 18.99 7.94
N ALA A 81 -25.50 18.85 8.92
CA ALA A 81 -24.13 19.31 8.79
C ALA A 81 -23.42 18.62 7.60
N ILE A 82 -23.59 17.30 7.46
CA ILE A 82 -23.03 16.56 6.32
C ILE A 82 -23.67 17.01 5.00
N ALA A 83 -24.98 17.25 4.98
CA ALA A 83 -25.69 17.78 3.80
C ALA A 83 -25.35 19.25 3.48
N GLY A 84 -24.64 19.97 4.37
CA GLY A 84 -24.34 21.39 4.20
C GLY A 84 -25.53 22.32 4.41
N ILE A 85 -26.57 21.87 5.11
CA ILE A 85 -27.80 22.64 5.38
C ILE A 85 -27.58 23.54 6.60
N GLN A 86 -27.75 24.86 6.43
CA GLN A 86 -27.62 25.87 7.49
C GLN A 86 -28.95 26.59 7.75
N GLY A 87 -29.16 27.05 9.00
CA GLY A 87 -30.08 28.16 9.30
C GLY A 87 -31.45 27.83 9.89
N ASN A 88 -32.01 26.63 9.66
CA ASN A 88 -33.31 26.26 10.23
C ASN A 88 -33.22 25.02 11.13
N GLU A 89 -33.24 25.19 12.45
CA GLU A 89 -33.11 24.09 13.43
C GLU A 89 -34.19 23.01 13.28
N ASN A 90 -35.39 23.37 12.82
CA ASN A 90 -36.54 22.46 12.70
C ASN A 90 -36.65 21.75 11.36
N GLU A 91 -35.80 22.08 10.38
CA GLU A 91 -35.76 21.37 9.10
C GLU A 91 -35.22 19.95 9.30
N GLU A 92 -35.93 18.95 8.77
CA GLU A 92 -35.46 17.57 8.76
C GLU A 92 -34.39 17.37 7.68
N PRO A 93 -33.33 16.59 7.95
CA PRO A 93 -32.35 16.26 6.92
C PRO A 93 -33.00 15.49 5.77
N PRO A 94 -32.48 15.63 4.53
CA PRO A 94 -32.95 14.82 3.40
C PRO A 94 -32.67 13.34 3.65
N GLU A 95 -33.49 12.46 3.08
CA GLU A 95 -33.26 11.01 3.16
C GLU A 95 -32.03 10.57 2.34
N THR A 96 -31.72 11.30 1.28
CA THR A 96 -30.59 11.03 0.37
C THR A 96 -29.88 12.34 0.03
N HIS A 97 -28.55 12.33 -0.01
CA HIS A 97 -27.76 13.50 -0.38
C HIS A 97 -26.39 13.08 -0.92
N GLU A 98 -25.85 13.79 -1.92
CA GLU A 98 -24.55 13.45 -2.52
C GLU A 98 -23.39 13.45 -1.51
N ASN A 99 -23.47 14.28 -0.47
CA ASN A 99 -22.47 14.30 0.61
C ASN A 99 -22.58 13.08 1.55
N TYR A 100 -23.76 12.45 1.66
CA TYR A 100 -23.87 11.16 2.34
C TYR A 100 -23.13 10.10 1.52
N ASP A 101 -23.32 10.07 0.20
CA ASP A 101 -22.61 9.13 -0.67
C ASP A 101 -21.09 9.32 -0.63
N LYS A 102 -20.62 10.58 -0.69
CA LYS A 102 -19.19 10.91 -0.56
C LYS A 102 -18.65 10.42 0.78
N LEU A 103 -19.34 10.70 1.89
CA LEU A 103 -18.89 10.29 3.21
C LEU A 103 -18.95 8.76 3.39
N ASN A 104 -20.00 8.11 2.88
CA ASN A 104 -20.11 6.64 2.85
C ASN A 104 -18.92 6.03 2.10
N ARG A 105 -18.58 6.53 0.91
CA ARG A 105 -17.43 6.04 0.12
C ARG A 105 -16.10 6.28 0.84
N ALA A 106 -15.92 7.44 1.47
CA ALA A 106 -14.72 7.75 2.25
C ALA A 106 -14.56 6.79 3.43
N VAL A 107 -15.61 6.60 4.23
CA VAL A 107 -15.59 5.71 5.40
C VAL A 107 -15.37 4.26 4.97
N ARG A 108 -16.18 3.75 4.04
CA ARG A 108 -16.07 2.36 3.56
C ARG A 108 -14.69 2.08 2.98
N GLY A 109 -14.17 2.99 2.14
CA GLY A 109 -12.84 2.88 1.55
C GLY A 109 -11.72 2.85 2.58
N ALA A 110 -11.78 3.72 3.59
CA ALA A 110 -10.79 3.78 4.67
C ALA A 110 -10.72 2.47 5.45
N PHE A 111 -11.88 1.90 5.83
CA PHE A 111 -11.91 0.60 6.51
C PHE A 111 -11.48 -0.55 5.60
N ALA A 112 -12.01 -0.60 4.38
CA ALA A 112 -11.73 -1.66 3.42
C ALA A 112 -10.23 -1.72 3.05
N SER A 113 -9.55 -0.57 3.02
CA SER A 113 -8.12 -0.46 2.73
C SER A 113 -7.22 -0.85 3.92
N SER A 114 -7.79 -1.09 5.11
CA SER A 114 -7.02 -1.48 6.28
C SER A 114 -6.59 -2.96 6.20
N ILE A 115 -5.37 -3.25 6.63
CA ILE A 115 -4.82 -4.62 6.62
C ILE A 115 -5.72 -5.63 7.38
N PRO A 116 -6.26 -5.31 8.56
CA PRO A 116 -7.16 -6.23 9.26
C PRO A 116 -8.43 -6.54 8.46
N CYS A 117 -9.00 -5.56 7.75
CA CYS A 117 -10.17 -5.76 6.90
C CYS A 117 -9.84 -6.68 5.72
N ILE A 118 -8.75 -6.40 4.99
CA ILE A 118 -8.30 -7.22 3.85
C ILE A 118 -8.07 -8.68 4.29
N VAL A 119 -7.28 -8.89 5.34
CA VAL A 119 -6.96 -10.24 5.84
C VAL A 119 -8.20 -10.93 6.42
N GLY A 120 -9.05 -10.20 7.13
CA GLY A 120 -10.29 -10.72 7.66
C GLY A 120 -11.26 -11.13 6.58
N ALA A 121 -11.41 -10.33 5.53
CA ALA A 121 -12.29 -10.61 4.41
C ALA A 121 -11.86 -11.89 3.68
N PHE A 122 -10.57 -12.00 3.38
CA PHE A 122 -10.00 -13.21 2.78
C PHE A 122 -10.30 -14.48 3.60
N LYS A 123 -10.22 -14.38 4.93
CA LYS A 123 -10.50 -15.51 5.85
C LYS A 123 -11.99 -15.85 5.99
N ASN A 124 -12.89 -14.94 5.63
CA ASN A 124 -14.34 -15.12 5.76
C ASN A 124 -15.03 -15.52 4.44
N GLY A 125 -14.27 -15.78 3.38
CA GLY A 125 -14.77 -16.35 2.13
C GLY A 125 -15.07 -15.31 1.04
N THR A 126 -15.36 -15.82 -0.15
CA THR A 126 -15.42 -15.04 -1.40
C THR A 126 -16.44 -13.91 -1.37
N GLU A 127 -17.63 -14.12 -0.80
CA GLU A 127 -18.67 -13.07 -0.76
C GLU A 127 -18.20 -11.82 0.00
N ILE A 128 -17.57 -12.01 1.16
CA ILE A 128 -17.05 -10.91 1.98
C ILE A 128 -15.82 -10.30 1.32
N TRP A 129 -14.96 -11.13 0.71
CA TRP A 129 -13.82 -10.66 -0.08
C TRP A 129 -14.24 -9.71 -1.20
N ASP A 130 -15.21 -10.11 -2.04
CA ASP A 130 -15.69 -9.31 -3.16
C ASP A 130 -16.32 -7.99 -2.70
N ARG A 131 -17.05 -8.01 -1.58
CA ARG A 131 -17.60 -6.79 -0.95
C ARG A 131 -16.50 -5.82 -0.51
N VAL A 132 -15.44 -6.33 0.11
CA VAL A 132 -14.31 -5.50 0.54
C VAL A 132 -13.56 -4.94 -0.68
N LEU A 133 -13.28 -5.74 -1.70
CA LEU A 133 -12.67 -5.27 -2.95
C LEU A 133 -13.50 -4.18 -3.62
N SER A 134 -14.83 -4.34 -3.66
CA SER A 134 -15.74 -3.32 -4.18
C SER A 134 -15.67 -2.01 -3.37
N ALA A 135 -15.56 -2.10 -2.04
CA ALA A 135 -15.41 -0.94 -1.18
C ALA A 135 -14.05 -0.24 -1.33
N ILE A 136 -12.96 -0.98 -1.58
CA ILE A 136 -11.64 -0.42 -1.91
C ILE A 136 -11.74 0.34 -3.24
N TYR A 137 -12.21 -0.33 -4.29
CA TYR A 137 -12.26 0.23 -5.65
C TYR A 137 -13.10 1.51 -5.73
N ASN A 138 -14.26 1.52 -5.07
CA ASN A 138 -15.16 2.68 -5.03
C ASN A 138 -14.78 3.71 -3.95
N GLY A 139 -13.80 3.39 -3.10
CA GLY A 139 -13.37 4.21 -1.98
C GLY A 139 -12.72 5.53 -2.41
N MET A 140 -12.43 6.36 -1.41
CA MET A 140 -11.73 7.64 -1.60
C MET A 140 -10.31 7.64 -1.01
N THR A 141 -9.76 6.47 -0.70
CA THR A 141 -8.42 6.31 -0.13
C THR A 141 -7.36 6.89 -1.07
N LYS A 142 -6.52 7.79 -0.54
CA LYS A 142 -5.46 8.49 -1.30
C LYS A 142 -4.07 7.88 -1.17
N SER A 143 -3.80 7.17 -0.08
CA SER A 143 -2.51 6.51 0.15
C SER A 143 -2.71 5.13 0.72
N MET A 144 -1.94 4.16 0.22
CA MET A 144 -1.94 2.78 0.70
C MET A 144 -0.52 2.26 0.91
N THR A 145 -0.32 1.55 2.02
CA THR A 145 0.94 0.85 2.32
C THR A 145 0.68 -0.63 2.56
N LEU A 146 1.29 -1.48 1.74
CA LEU A 146 1.15 -2.93 1.74
C LEU A 146 2.53 -3.57 1.99
N ASP A 147 2.88 -3.74 3.27
CA ASP A 147 4.11 -4.44 3.69
C ASP A 147 3.80 -5.88 4.11
N PHE A 148 4.16 -6.84 3.29
CA PHE A 148 3.81 -8.26 3.49
C PHE A 148 4.68 -8.97 4.53
N ALA A 149 5.89 -8.49 4.82
CA ALA A 149 6.78 -9.13 5.79
C ALA A 149 6.48 -8.75 7.24
N ARG A 150 5.88 -7.57 7.45
CA ARG A 150 5.60 -7.01 8.79
C ARG A 150 4.14 -7.13 9.20
N THR A 151 3.30 -7.71 8.35
CA THR A 151 1.86 -7.74 8.52
C THR A 151 1.29 -9.09 8.10
N LYS A 152 0.02 -9.33 8.42
CA LYS A 152 -0.69 -10.57 8.04
C LYS A 152 -1.12 -10.60 6.57
N LEU A 153 -0.73 -9.62 5.76
CA LEU A 153 -0.96 -9.67 4.31
C LEU A 153 -0.25 -10.87 3.66
N SER A 154 0.80 -11.41 4.28
CA SER A 154 1.44 -12.66 3.87
C SER A 154 0.54 -13.90 4.01
N ASP A 155 -0.59 -13.80 4.73
CA ASP A 155 -1.60 -14.87 4.80
C ASP A 155 -2.42 -15.00 3.50
N LEU A 156 -2.40 -13.98 2.63
CA LEU A 156 -3.07 -14.03 1.32
C LEU A 156 -2.39 -15.07 0.41
N ASN A 157 -3.10 -15.52 -0.63
CA ASN A 157 -2.49 -16.24 -1.74
C ASN A 157 -2.25 -15.27 -2.93
N GLY A 158 -1.54 -15.75 -3.96
CA GLY A 158 -1.19 -14.92 -5.12
C GLY A 158 -2.40 -14.36 -5.87
N GLU A 159 -3.47 -15.14 -6.02
CA GLU A 159 -4.71 -14.71 -6.67
C GLU A 159 -5.40 -13.60 -5.89
N ALA A 160 -5.54 -13.75 -4.57
CA ALA A 160 -6.12 -12.71 -3.71
C ALA A 160 -5.28 -11.42 -3.72
N CYS A 161 -3.95 -11.53 -3.75
CA CYS A 161 -3.10 -10.35 -3.92
C CYS A 161 -3.29 -9.68 -5.28
N ALA A 162 -3.43 -10.46 -6.35
CA ALA A 162 -3.70 -9.93 -7.68
C ALA A 162 -5.07 -9.23 -7.74
N ASP A 163 -6.11 -9.82 -7.14
CA ASP A 163 -7.43 -9.21 -7.05
C ASP A 163 -7.41 -7.90 -6.27
N LEU A 164 -6.66 -7.84 -5.16
CA LEU A 164 -6.45 -6.61 -4.41
C LEU A 164 -5.84 -5.51 -5.30
N PHE A 165 -4.81 -5.83 -6.08
CA PHE A 165 -4.19 -4.87 -6.99
C PHE A 165 -5.11 -4.41 -8.11
N ARG A 166 -5.91 -5.30 -8.69
CA ARG A 166 -6.91 -4.93 -9.72
C ARG A 166 -7.99 -3.98 -9.18
N HIS A 167 -8.27 -4.05 -7.87
CA HIS A 167 -9.30 -3.26 -7.21
C HIS A 167 -8.74 -2.07 -6.41
N LEU A 168 -7.47 -1.69 -6.61
CA LEU A 168 -6.93 -0.48 -6.00
C LEU A 168 -7.81 0.74 -6.37
N PRO A 169 -8.00 1.70 -5.45
CA PRO A 169 -8.86 2.85 -5.69
C PRO A 169 -8.38 3.67 -6.88
N LYS A 170 -9.26 4.04 -7.82
CA LYS A 170 -8.87 4.86 -8.98
C LYS A 170 -8.24 6.20 -8.56
N GLY A 171 -8.74 6.78 -7.48
CA GLY A 171 -8.27 8.06 -6.92
C GLY A 171 -7.02 7.96 -6.05
N LEU A 172 -6.38 6.78 -5.94
CA LEU A 172 -5.17 6.55 -5.16
C LEU A 172 -4.01 7.36 -5.74
N GLU A 173 -3.31 8.11 -4.89
CA GLU A 173 -2.20 9.00 -5.26
C GLU A 173 -0.84 8.43 -4.85
N GLU A 174 -0.78 7.64 -3.78
CA GLU A 174 0.46 7.02 -3.30
C GLU A 174 0.27 5.54 -2.96
N LEU A 175 1.21 4.71 -3.44
CA LEU A 175 1.23 3.28 -3.20
C LEU A 175 2.64 2.82 -2.79
N ASN A 176 2.73 2.24 -1.60
CA ASN A 176 3.95 1.67 -1.05
C ASN A 176 3.81 0.15 -0.91
N ILE A 177 4.58 -0.63 -1.68
CA ILE A 177 4.58 -2.10 -1.65
C ILE A 177 5.92 -2.58 -1.10
N GLY A 178 5.88 -3.43 -0.08
CA GLY A 178 7.08 -3.97 0.56
C GLY A 178 7.01 -5.48 0.74
N HIS A 179 8.09 -6.17 0.37
CA HIS A 179 8.28 -7.61 0.62
C HIS A 179 7.18 -8.51 0.02
N CYS A 180 6.57 -8.13 -1.09
CA CYS A 180 5.51 -8.91 -1.70
C CYS A 180 6.06 -10.27 -2.17
N PRO A 181 5.55 -11.42 -1.65
CA PRO A 181 6.10 -12.73 -1.95
C PRO A 181 5.42 -13.40 -3.15
N PHE A 182 4.45 -12.72 -3.78
CA PHE A 182 3.52 -13.32 -4.74
C PHE A 182 3.96 -13.20 -6.20
N GLN A 183 5.26 -12.96 -6.43
CA GLN A 183 5.89 -13.17 -7.73
C GLN A 183 5.18 -12.40 -8.88
N ARG A 184 5.22 -12.97 -10.09
CA ARG A 184 4.67 -12.42 -11.34
C ARG A 184 3.18 -12.15 -11.29
N ILE A 185 2.37 -13.04 -10.72
CA ILE A 185 0.91 -12.88 -10.74
C ILE A 185 0.44 -11.57 -10.08
N ALA A 186 1.07 -11.21 -8.96
CA ALA A 186 0.77 -9.96 -8.30
C ALA A 186 1.34 -8.76 -9.07
N MET A 187 2.57 -8.85 -9.57
CA MET A 187 3.16 -7.72 -10.32
C MET A 187 2.43 -7.43 -11.64
N ASP A 188 2.02 -8.46 -12.38
CA ASP A 188 1.23 -8.29 -13.60
C ASP A 188 -0.10 -7.60 -13.30
N ALA A 189 -0.80 -8.00 -12.22
CA ALA A 189 -2.04 -7.33 -11.81
C ALA A 189 -1.85 -5.85 -11.41
N LEU A 190 -0.74 -5.52 -10.74
CA LEU A 190 -0.39 -4.13 -10.43
C LEU A 190 -0.13 -3.33 -11.72
N ILE A 191 0.63 -3.89 -12.65
CA ILE A 191 0.95 -3.24 -13.92
C ILE A 191 -0.31 -3.07 -14.77
N ASP A 192 -1.19 -4.07 -14.83
CA ASP A 192 -2.49 -3.97 -15.53
C ASP A 192 -3.34 -2.82 -14.95
N TRP A 193 -3.33 -2.65 -13.62
CA TRP A 193 -4.00 -1.53 -12.98
C TRP A 193 -3.36 -0.18 -13.36
N LEU A 194 -2.02 -0.08 -13.37
CA LEU A 194 -1.29 1.12 -13.81
C LEU A 194 -1.45 1.43 -15.31
N GLU A 195 -1.72 0.43 -16.14
CA GLU A 195 -2.00 0.63 -17.56
C GLU A 195 -3.34 1.36 -17.79
N ASN A 196 -4.24 1.35 -16.80
CA ASN A 196 -5.49 2.08 -16.86
C ASN A 196 -5.27 3.61 -16.76
N PRO A 197 -5.64 4.39 -17.79
CA PRO A 197 -5.44 5.84 -17.81
C PRO A 197 -6.29 6.60 -16.78
N ASP A 198 -7.31 5.98 -16.19
CA ASP A 198 -8.15 6.59 -15.15
C ASP A 198 -7.48 6.59 -13.76
N THR A 199 -6.29 5.98 -13.61
CA THR A 199 -5.58 5.98 -12.33
C THR A 199 -4.99 7.35 -12.04
N ASN A 200 -5.06 7.76 -10.77
CA ASN A 200 -4.51 9.03 -10.30
C ASN A 200 -3.19 8.85 -9.54
N LEU A 201 -2.46 7.74 -9.79
CA LEU A 201 -1.27 7.42 -9.02
C LEU A 201 -0.13 8.36 -9.37
N LYS A 202 0.38 9.04 -8.34
CA LYS A 202 1.50 9.98 -8.43
C LYS A 202 2.80 9.39 -7.91
N LYS A 203 2.72 8.54 -6.87
CA LYS A 203 3.90 8.01 -6.18
C LYS A 203 3.82 6.50 -6.05
N LEU A 204 4.84 5.80 -6.57
CA LEU A 204 4.95 4.34 -6.49
C LEU A 204 6.28 3.93 -5.85
N HIS A 205 6.20 3.22 -4.72
CA HIS A 205 7.39 2.62 -4.09
C HIS A 205 7.24 1.10 -4.08
N ILE A 206 8.23 0.40 -4.62
CA ILE A 206 8.31 -1.05 -4.54
C ILE A 206 9.65 -1.41 -3.90
N ARG A 207 9.60 -2.09 -2.75
CA ARG A 207 10.81 -2.50 -2.02
C ARG A 207 10.85 -3.98 -1.70
N SER A 208 12.05 -4.55 -1.74
CA SER A 208 12.34 -5.93 -1.33
C SER A 208 11.38 -6.97 -1.94
N THR A 209 10.95 -6.77 -3.19
CA THR A 209 9.95 -7.60 -3.86
C THR A 209 10.60 -8.35 -5.02
N CYS A 210 10.44 -9.67 -5.04
CA CYS A 210 10.97 -10.58 -6.06
C CYS A 210 9.82 -11.11 -6.91
N ILE A 211 9.92 -10.97 -8.22
CA ILE A 211 8.82 -11.31 -9.13
C ILE A 211 8.99 -12.71 -9.71
N GLY A 212 10.23 -13.13 -9.96
CA GLY A 212 10.49 -14.47 -10.51
C GLY A 212 11.94 -14.72 -10.88
N GLY A 213 12.85 -13.85 -10.45
CA GLY A 213 14.23 -13.87 -10.91
C GLY A 213 14.39 -13.18 -12.27
N SER A 214 15.54 -13.41 -12.91
CA SER A 214 16.04 -12.56 -13.98
C SER A 214 15.09 -12.40 -15.19
N SER A 215 14.31 -13.41 -15.60
CA SER A 215 13.44 -13.28 -16.78
C SER A 215 12.12 -12.60 -16.47
N ASP A 216 11.32 -13.17 -15.56
CA ASP A 216 9.98 -12.66 -15.27
C ASP A 216 10.01 -11.26 -14.64
N GLY A 217 10.95 -11.00 -13.72
CA GLY A 217 11.10 -9.69 -13.11
C GLY A 217 11.44 -8.61 -14.13
N MET A 218 12.38 -8.88 -15.04
CA MET A 218 12.75 -7.91 -16.07
C MET A 218 11.66 -7.72 -17.12
N GLU A 219 10.85 -8.75 -17.44
CA GLU A 219 9.69 -8.63 -18.32
C GLU A 219 8.62 -7.69 -17.73
N CYS A 220 8.28 -7.87 -16.45
CA CYS A 220 7.40 -6.94 -15.73
C CYS A 220 8.03 -5.53 -15.68
N GLY A 221 9.34 -5.44 -15.46
CA GLY A 221 10.08 -4.19 -15.50
C GLY A 221 10.00 -3.46 -16.84
N ILE A 222 10.05 -4.18 -17.97
CA ILE A 222 9.87 -3.60 -19.31
C ILE A 222 8.47 -3.00 -19.45
N ARG A 223 7.43 -3.70 -18.98
CA ARG A 223 6.06 -3.17 -19.01
C ARG A 223 5.93 -1.90 -18.17
N LEU A 224 6.47 -1.92 -16.95
CA LEU A 224 6.48 -0.76 -16.06
C LEU A 224 7.24 0.43 -16.66
N ALA A 225 8.41 0.19 -17.27
CA ALA A 225 9.17 1.22 -17.97
C ALA A 225 8.36 1.83 -19.13
N LYS A 226 7.61 1.02 -19.88
CA LYS A 226 6.77 1.52 -20.98
C LYS A 226 5.62 2.40 -20.49
N ILE A 227 5.06 2.14 -19.31
CA ILE A 227 4.05 3.02 -18.69
C ILE A 227 4.65 4.40 -18.45
N LEU A 228 5.88 4.48 -17.92
CA LEU A 228 6.58 5.75 -17.72
C LEU A 228 6.78 6.54 -19.03
N ALA A 229 6.96 5.85 -20.15
CA ALA A 229 7.19 6.50 -21.44
C ALA A 229 5.91 7.09 -22.07
N ARG A 230 4.73 6.81 -21.52
CA ARG A 230 3.46 7.30 -22.09
C ARG A 230 3.27 8.79 -21.83
N ASP A 231 2.68 9.48 -22.81
CA ASP A 231 2.35 10.91 -22.71
C ASP A 231 1.29 11.20 -21.62
N ASP A 232 0.44 10.22 -21.29
CA ASP A 232 -0.62 10.34 -20.29
C ASP A 232 -0.21 9.87 -18.88
N CYS A 233 1.05 9.47 -18.69
CA CYS A 233 1.55 9.03 -17.38
C CYS A 233 1.46 10.16 -16.34
N GLN A 234 0.93 9.85 -15.16
CA GLN A 234 0.75 10.80 -14.04
C GLN A 234 1.74 10.58 -12.89
N LEU A 235 2.68 9.63 -13.02
CA LEU A 235 3.64 9.33 -11.97
C LEU A 235 4.66 10.46 -11.83
N GLU A 236 4.61 11.13 -10.68
CA GLU A 236 5.50 12.22 -10.26
C GLU A 236 6.75 11.67 -9.55
N GLY A 237 6.63 10.51 -8.89
CA GLY A 237 7.74 9.88 -8.17
C GLY A 237 7.70 8.36 -8.19
N MET A 238 8.87 7.74 -8.35
CA MET A 238 9.03 6.29 -8.32
C MET A 238 10.28 5.88 -7.52
N ALA A 239 10.12 4.91 -6.62
CA ALA A 239 11.24 4.31 -5.91
C ALA A 239 11.23 2.78 -6.06
N LEU A 240 12.30 2.23 -6.60
CA LEU A 240 12.51 0.79 -6.72
C LEU A 240 13.75 0.41 -5.91
N SER A 241 13.57 -0.37 -4.84
CA SER A 241 14.66 -0.79 -3.95
C SER A 241 14.67 -2.29 -3.79
N ARG A 242 15.80 -2.94 -4.06
CA ARG A 242 15.95 -4.41 -3.88
C ARG A 242 14.87 -5.20 -4.63
N THR A 243 14.72 -4.94 -5.92
CA THR A 243 13.79 -5.64 -6.83
C THR A 243 14.53 -6.25 -8.01
N ASP A 244 13.91 -7.21 -8.69
CA ASP A 244 14.39 -7.81 -9.95
C ASP A 244 13.77 -7.17 -11.21
N LEU A 245 13.17 -5.97 -11.07
CA LEU A 245 12.52 -5.22 -12.16
C LEU A 245 13.51 -4.59 -13.14
N ILE A 246 14.74 -4.29 -12.69
CA ILE A 246 15.77 -3.65 -13.51
C ILE A 246 17.04 -4.51 -13.45
N GLY A 247 17.58 -4.85 -14.61
CA GLY A 247 18.82 -5.59 -14.79
C GLY A 247 19.47 -5.28 -16.13
N SER A 248 20.65 -5.85 -16.39
CA SER A 248 21.47 -5.53 -17.57
C SER A 248 20.73 -5.75 -18.90
N ARG A 249 19.77 -6.68 -18.93
CA ARG A 249 19.02 -7.02 -20.16
C ARG A 249 17.90 -6.03 -20.49
N ASN A 250 17.41 -5.27 -19.51
CA ASN A 250 16.32 -4.32 -19.74
C ASN A 250 16.66 -2.86 -19.38
N VAL A 251 17.86 -2.58 -18.86
CA VAL A 251 18.29 -1.23 -18.46
C VAL A 251 18.17 -0.21 -19.60
N ASN A 252 18.48 -0.60 -20.83
CA ASN A 252 18.34 0.29 -21.99
C ASN A 252 16.89 0.68 -22.26
N VAL A 253 15.92 -0.21 -21.97
CA VAL A 253 14.50 0.12 -22.09
C VAL A 253 14.12 1.16 -21.03
N TRP A 254 14.59 0.99 -19.80
CA TRP A 254 14.39 1.96 -18.72
C TRP A 254 14.99 3.33 -19.05
N ILE A 255 16.24 3.37 -19.51
CA ILE A 255 16.91 4.61 -19.93
C ILE A 255 16.11 5.33 -21.02
N ASN A 256 15.70 4.60 -22.06
CA ASN A 256 14.92 5.19 -23.16
C ASN A 256 13.53 5.68 -22.71
N SER A 257 12.86 4.90 -21.85
CA SER A 257 11.57 5.30 -21.27
C SER A 257 11.68 6.55 -20.40
N LEU A 258 12.72 6.63 -19.56
CA LEU A 258 12.95 7.79 -18.69
C LEU A 258 13.30 9.04 -19.51
N HIS A 259 13.99 8.90 -20.64
CA HIS A 259 14.21 10.02 -21.57
C HIS A 259 12.92 10.54 -22.21
N GLN A 260 11.92 9.69 -22.39
CA GLN A 260 10.61 10.06 -22.95
C GLN A 260 9.65 10.57 -21.89
N ASN A 261 9.84 10.16 -20.63
CA ASN A 261 8.97 10.54 -19.52
C ASN A 261 8.99 12.05 -19.27
N GLN A 262 7.81 12.63 -19.10
CA GLN A 262 7.62 14.05 -18.78
C GLN A 262 6.96 14.27 -17.40
N SER A 263 6.56 13.18 -16.73
CA SER A 263 5.73 13.21 -15.53
C SER A 263 6.54 13.15 -14.24
N LEU A 264 7.66 12.41 -14.22
CA LEU A 264 8.52 12.26 -13.05
C LEU A 264 9.17 13.61 -12.76
N GLN A 265 8.90 14.17 -11.59
CA GLN A 265 9.37 15.50 -11.19
C GLN A 265 9.86 15.51 -9.73
N ASP A 266 9.37 14.60 -8.90
CA ASP A 266 9.74 14.53 -7.48
C ASP A 266 11.04 13.73 -7.28
N TYR A 267 11.02 12.45 -7.68
CA TYR A 267 12.17 11.56 -7.58
C TYR A 267 12.02 10.35 -8.48
N PHE A 268 13.15 9.91 -9.01
CA PHE A 268 13.35 8.52 -9.41
C PHE A 268 14.49 7.96 -8.56
N ASN A 269 14.15 7.19 -7.54
CA ASN A 269 15.13 6.61 -6.63
C ASN A 269 15.30 5.12 -6.91
N LEU A 270 16.49 4.78 -7.35
CA LEU A 270 16.87 3.40 -7.58
C LEU A 270 17.94 3.01 -6.58
N GLU A 271 17.54 2.26 -5.55
CA GLU A 271 18.48 1.54 -4.70
C GLU A 271 18.69 0.15 -5.30
N VAL A 272 19.52 0.11 -6.35
CA VAL A 272 20.06 -1.17 -6.85
C VAL A 272 20.95 -1.76 -5.77
N MET A 273 20.94 -3.08 -5.68
CA MET A 273 21.59 -3.95 -4.68
C MET A 273 23.13 -3.84 -4.59
N ASN A 274 23.76 -2.72 -4.96
CA ASN A 274 25.20 -2.54 -4.78
C ASN A 274 25.64 -2.50 -3.31
N SER A 275 24.71 -2.27 -2.36
CA SER A 275 25.02 -2.24 -0.92
C SER A 275 25.03 -3.61 -0.21
N LEU A 276 24.73 -4.71 -0.91
CA LEU A 276 24.72 -6.07 -0.33
C LEU A 276 25.60 -7.09 -1.08
N VAL A 277 26.45 -6.63 -2.01
CA VAL A 277 27.50 -7.47 -2.62
C VAL A 277 28.77 -7.51 -1.74
N GLN A 278 28.87 -6.69 -0.69
CA GLN A 278 29.93 -6.83 0.30
C GLN A 278 29.55 -7.85 1.39
N GLN A 279 30.21 -9.02 1.34
CA GLN A 279 30.29 -10.06 2.38
C GLN A 279 29.20 -11.15 2.41
N VAL A 280 29.08 -11.92 1.32
CA VAL A 280 28.91 -13.36 1.47
C VAL A 280 30.01 -14.05 0.68
N GLU A 281 31.22 -14.07 1.24
CA GLU A 281 32.24 -15.04 0.83
C GLU A 281 31.66 -16.45 1.00
N GLU A 282 31.99 -17.33 0.06
CA GLU A 282 31.53 -18.71 -0.18
C GLU A 282 31.48 -19.64 1.05
N THR A 283 30.70 -19.30 2.07
CA THR A 283 30.43 -20.18 3.21
C THR A 283 29.03 -20.75 3.06
N ASP A 284 29.01 -21.88 2.38
CA ASP A 284 28.00 -22.94 2.45
C ASP A 284 26.54 -22.50 2.28
N ILE A 285 26.15 -22.30 1.02
CA ILE A 285 24.76 -22.10 0.58
C ILE A 285 23.81 -23.16 1.19
N ASN A 286 24.31 -24.36 1.47
CA ASN A 286 23.53 -25.43 2.10
C ASN A 286 23.27 -25.20 3.60
N ALA A 287 24.14 -24.49 4.32
CA ALA A 287 23.93 -24.13 5.72
C ALA A 287 22.90 -22.99 5.91
N LEU A 288 22.57 -22.25 4.84
CA LEU A 288 21.50 -21.25 4.80
C LEU A 288 20.13 -21.83 4.40
N MET A 289 20.11 -23.06 3.86
CA MET A 289 18.90 -23.80 3.50
C MET A 289 18.28 -24.54 4.69
N ASP A 290 19.05 -24.75 5.76
CA ASP A 290 18.54 -25.28 7.02
C ASP A 290 18.08 -24.10 7.89
N PRO A 291 16.80 -24.00 8.27
CA PRO A 291 16.29 -22.81 8.93
C PRO A 291 16.96 -22.66 10.29
N PRO A 292 17.76 -21.60 10.55
CA PRO A 292 18.16 -21.32 11.91
C PRO A 292 16.87 -20.99 12.66
N LYS A 293 16.45 -21.88 13.55
CA LYS A 293 15.49 -21.58 14.61
C LYS A 293 16.08 -20.44 15.43
N ASN A 294 15.92 -19.17 15.05
CA ASN A 294 16.35 -18.07 15.92
C ASN A 294 15.67 -16.70 15.71
N ARG A 295 15.21 -16.21 16.87
CA ARG A 295 15.00 -14.84 17.37
C ARG A 295 13.87 -13.94 16.86
N TRP A 296 13.26 -14.17 15.71
CA TRP A 296 12.22 -13.23 15.20
C TRP A 296 10.87 -13.83 14.85
N GLY A 297 10.60 -15.11 15.17
CA GLY A 297 9.24 -15.65 15.24
C GLY A 297 8.38 -15.64 13.95
N VAL A 298 8.92 -15.25 12.80
CA VAL A 298 8.21 -15.31 11.51
C VAL A 298 8.65 -16.57 10.77
N GLY A 299 7.75 -17.55 10.70
CA GLY A 299 7.92 -18.73 9.88
C GLY A 299 7.89 -18.38 8.39
N SER A 300 8.84 -18.94 7.64
CA SER A 300 8.78 -19.14 6.18
C SER A 300 8.50 -17.91 5.30
N VAL A 301 9.35 -16.88 5.38
CA VAL A 301 9.66 -16.09 4.19
C VAL A 301 11.02 -16.57 3.72
N GLY A 302 11.06 -17.30 2.60
CA GLY A 302 12.31 -17.77 2.01
C GLY A 302 13.27 -16.59 1.89
N LYS A 303 14.42 -16.68 2.55
CA LYS A 303 15.49 -15.70 2.35
C LYS A 303 15.97 -15.88 0.92
N ILE A 304 15.50 -15.02 0.02
CA ILE A 304 16.03 -14.95 -1.33
C ILE A 304 17.44 -14.36 -1.19
N ASN A 305 18.45 -15.22 -1.29
CA ASN A 305 19.84 -14.81 -1.26
C ASN A 305 20.23 -14.41 -2.68
N TRP A 306 20.51 -13.12 -2.88
CA TRP A 306 20.83 -12.53 -4.17
C TRP A 306 22.32 -12.24 -4.26
N ASN A 307 23.04 -12.90 -5.16
CA ASN A 307 24.42 -12.53 -5.49
C ASN A 307 24.72 -12.80 -6.98
N GLY A 308 25.87 -12.30 -7.45
CA GLY A 308 26.31 -12.47 -8.85
C GLY A 308 26.47 -13.92 -9.30
N SER A 309 26.48 -14.90 -8.37
CA SER A 309 26.50 -16.33 -8.70
C SER A 309 25.11 -16.97 -8.78
N THR A 310 24.06 -16.38 -8.20
CA THR A 310 22.68 -16.86 -8.30
C THR A 310 21.86 -16.10 -9.35
N PHE A 311 22.13 -14.80 -9.56
CA PHE A 311 21.42 -13.97 -10.54
C PHE A 311 22.35 -12.94 -11.22
N PRO A 312 23.29 -13.38 -12.08
CA PRO A 312 24.27 -12.49 -12.71
C PRO A 312 23.63 -11.34 -13.52
N ASP A 313 22.54 -11.62 -14.23
CA ASP A 313 21.86 -10.62 -15.07
C ASP A 313 20.95 -9.64 -14.28
N ALA A 314 20.70 -9.92 -13.00
CA ALA A 314 19.95 -9.01 -12.11
C ALA A 314 20.84 -7.91 -11.52
N THR A 315 22.13 -7.91 -11.87
CA THR A 315 23.09 -6.86 -11.48
C THR A 315 23.35 -5.94 -12.65
N LEU A 316 23.53 -4.65 -12.35
CA LEU A 316 23.96 -3.65 -13.33
C LEU A 316 25.47 -3.43 -13.16
N SER A 317 26.17 -3.29 -14.28
CA SER A 317 27.55 -2.78 -14.25
C SER A 317 27.60 -1.36 -13.71
N GLU A 318 28.77 -0.93 -13.21
CA GLU A 318 28.96 0.46 -12.75
C GLU A 318 28.60 1.49 -13.83
N ALA A 319 28.92 1.19 -15.10
CA ALA A 319 28.61 2.06 -16.22
C ALA A 319 27.09 2.15 -16.51
N GLU A 320 26.37 1.02 -16.45
CA GLU A 320 24.91 1.02 -16.60
C GLU A 320 24.21 1.74 -15.44
N MET A 321 24.73 1.57 -14.22
CA MET A 321 24.29 2.32 -13.05
C MET A 321 24.48 3.82 -13.22
N GLU A 322 25.66 4.25 -13.67
CA GLU A 322 25.99 5.66 -13.89
C GLU A 322 25.09 6.28 -14.97
N GLN A 323 24.83 5.58 -16.06
CA GLN A 323 23.92 6.04 -17.11
C GLN A 323 22.50 6.21 -16.56
N LEU A 324 21.99 5.20 -15.86
CA LEU A 324 20.64 5.23 -15.29
C LEU A 324 20.51 6.35 -14.25
N GLN A 325 21.51 6.54 -13.38
CA GLN A 325 21.58 7.64 -12.43
C GLN A 325 21.64 9.00 -13.12
N THR A 326 22.41 9.13 -14.21
CA THR A 326 22.51 10.39 -14.97
C THR A 326 21.15 10.83 -15.49
N VAL A 327 20.39 9.91 -16.10
CA VAL A 327 19.01 10.21 -16.57
C VAL A 327 18.10 10.54 -15.38
N SER A 328 18.30 9.88 -14.24
CA SER A 328 17.50 10.08 -13.02
C SER A 328 17.77 11.43 -12.34
N THR A 329 18.99 11.97 -12.41
CA THR A 329 19.35 13.25 -11.79
C THR A 329 18.69 14.46 -12.45
N VAL A 330 18.18 14.32 -13.67
CA VAL A 330 17.38 15.37 -14.34
C VAL A 330 16.10 15.70 -13.55
N PHE A 331 15.57 14.72 -12.81
CA PHE A 331 14.36 14.86 -11.99
C PHE A 331 14.64 15.39 -10.56
N HIS A 332 15.89 15.79 -10.27
CA HIS A 332 16.31 16.37 -9.00
C HIS A 332 17.07 17.68 -9.21
N PRO A 333 16.44 18.77 -9.66
CA PRO A 333 17.04 20.08 -9.53
C PRO A 333 17.10 20.43 -8.03
N LYS A 334 18.31 20.75 -7.56
CA LYS A 334 18.64 21.09 -6.17
C LYS A 334 17.72 22.09 -5.50
#